data_AF-A0A2E4APS1-F1
#
_entry.id   AF-A0A2E4APS1-F1
#
_cell.length_a   1.000
_cell.length_b   1.000
_cell.length_c   1.000
_cell.angle_alpha   90.00
_cell.angle_beta   90.00
_cell.angle_gamma   90.00
#
_symmetry.space_group_name_H-M   'P 1'
#
loop_
_entity.id
_entity.type
_entity.pdbx_description
1 polymer ?
#
loop_
_entity_poly.entity_id
_entity_poly.type
_entity_poly.pdbx_seq_one_letter_code
_entity_poly.pdbx_strand_id
1 'polypeptide(L)'
;MNNDLYKNIKFSDEHALNWAKNVDKYIKNTKLMASKEEILPDLRIEKTMLQSISKLDANENNTSIIWATGFRYNFDWIDLNITDENNHPIQNRGVTNHSGLYFMGLQWMYSSKSAQFIGVSEDAKYIVEEIEKKI
;
A
#
# COMPACT_ATOMS: atom_id res chain seq x y z
N MET A 1 3.20 13.27 -5.56
CA MET A 1 1.85 13.65 -6.02
C MET A 1 1.91 15.06 -6.60
N ASN A 2 1.15 15.35 -7.65
CA ASN A 2 0.98 16.70 -8.17
C ASN A 2 -0.33 17.30 -7.63
N ASN A 3 -0.54 18.61 -7.75
CA ASN A 3 -1.75 19.28 -7.26
C ASN A 3 -2.94 19.19 -8.24
N ASP A 4 -3.00 18.14 -9.06
CA ASP A 4 -4.02 17.94 -10.09
C ASP A 4 -4.91 16.75 -9.70
N LEU A 5 -6.12 17.06 -9.21
CA LEU A 5 -7.11 16.09 -8.72
C LEU A 5 -7.44 15.03 -9.78
N TYR A 6 -7.73 15.49 -11.01
CA TYR A 6 -8.05 14.59 -12.12
C TYR A 6 -6.90 13.62 -12.39
N LYS A 7 -5.67 14.11 -12.50
CA LYS A 7 -4.50 13.25 -12.75
C LYS A 7 -4.27 12.25 -11.62
N ASN A 8 -4.40 12.64 -10.36
CA ASN A 8 -4.20 11.73 -9.23
C ASN A 8 -5.28 10.62 -9.19
N ILE A 9 -6.56 10.97 -9.39
CA ILE A 9 -7.65 9.98 -9.42
C ILE A 9 -7.49 9.04 -10.63
N LYS A 10 -7.22 9.61 -11.81
CA LYS A 10 -6.96 8.85 -13.06
C LYS A 10 -5.81 7.86 -12.88
N PHE A 11 -4.70 8.30 -12.30
CA PHE A 11 -3.54 7.45 -12.02
C PHE A 11 -3.90 6.27 -11.11
N SER A 12 -4.69 6.52 -10.05
CA SER A 12 -5.14 5.47 -9.13
C SER A 12 -6.03 4.43 -9.84
N ASP A 13 -6.98 4.88 -10.67
CA ASP A 13 -7.87 4.01 -11.44
C ASP A 13 -7.09 3.16 -12.46
N GLU A 14 -6.18 3.79 -13.21
CA GLU A 14 -5.30 3.09 -14.14
C GLU A 14 -4.42 2.04 -13.45
N HIS A 15 -3.93 2.32 -12.24
CA HIS A 15 -3.18 1.35 -11.45
C HIS A 15 -4.03 0.12 -11.10
N ALA A 16 -5.27 0.31 -10.63
CA ALA A 16 -6.19 -0.77 -10.32
C ALA A 16 -6.54 -1.62 -11.55
N LEU A 17 -6.84 -0.98 -12.68
CA LEU A 17 -7.13 -1.65 -13.96
C LEU A 17 -5.93 -2.46 -14.45
N ASN A 18 -4.72 -1.90 -14.35
CA ASN A 18 -3.49 -2.61 -14.75
C ASN A 18 -3.17 -3.77 -13.80
N TRP A 19 -3.43 -3.61 -12.50
CA TRP A 19 -3.33 -4.70 -11.53
C TRP A 19 -4.26 -5.86 -11.89
N ALA A 20 -5.54 -5.59 -12.18
CA ALA A 20 -6.51 -6.60 -12.60
C ALA A 20 -6.04 -7.36 -13.85
N LYS A 21 -5.56 -6.65 -14.88
CA LYS A 21 -5.00 -7.28 -16.09
C LYS A 21 -3.80 -8.19 -15.78
N ASN A 22 -2.95 -7.80 -14.84
CA ASN A 22 -1.81 -8.62 -14.41
C ASN A 22 -2.26 -9.88 -13.68
N VAL A 23 -3.31 -9.80 -12.86
CA VAL A 23 -3.94 -10.96 -12.22
C VAL A 23 -4.52 -11.91 -13.27
N ASP A 24 -5.26 -11.41 -14.25
CA ASP A 24 -5.81 -12.24 -15.35
C ASP A 24 -4.72 -12.94 -16.15
N LYS A 25 -3.64 -12.21 -16.46
CA LYS A 25 -2.47 -12.79 -17.13
C LYS A 25 -1.83 -13.89 -16.29
N TYR A 26 -1.74 -13.68 -14.98
CA TYR A 26 -1.22 -14.70 -14.06
C TYR A 26 -2.11 -15.94 -14.06
N ILE A 27 -3.44 -15.80 -13.89
CA ILE A 27 -4.42 -16.90 -13.92
C ILE A 27 -4.29 -17.72 -15.21
N LYS A 28 -4.21 -17.04 -16.36
CA LYS A 28 -4.04 -17.69 -17.67
C LYS A 28 -2.73 -18.46 -17.75
N ASN A 29 -1.62 -17.89 -17.27
CA ASN A 29 -0.30 -18.50 -17.36
C ASN A 29 -0.15 -19.71 -16.41
N THR A 30 -0.76 -19.65 -15.23
CA THR A 30 -0.70 -20.72 -14.22
C THR A 30 -1.83 -21.74 -14.35
N LYS A 31 -2.77 -21.51 -15.27
CA LYS A 31 -3.97 -22.35 -15.49
C LYS A 31 -4.82 -22.51 -14.22
N LEU A 32 -4.87 -21.47 -13.39
CA LEU A 32 -5.72 -21.44 -12.21
C LEU A 32 -7.20 -21.44 -12.63
N MET A 33 -8.04 -22.14 -11.86
CA MET A 33 -9.49 -22.06 -12.01
C MET A 33 -9.98 -20.82 -11.26
N ALA A 34 -10.50 -19.85 -12.01
CA ALA A 34 -11.11 -18.64 -11.48
C ALA A 34 -12.31 -18.24 -12.36
N SER A 35 -13.31 -17.59 -11.76
CA SER A 35 -14.37 -16.92 -12.51
C SER A 35 -13.78 -15.82 -13.39
N LYS A 36 -14.32 -15.64 -14.59
CA LYS A 36 -13.99 -14.47 -15.41
C LYS A 36 -14.71 -13.26 -14.84
N GLU A 37 -13.96 -12.26 -14.45
CA GLU A 37 -14.46 -10.95 -14.05
C GLU A 37 -13.76 -9.87 -14.88
N GLU A 38 -14.49 -8.82 -15.23
CA GLU A 38 -13.94 -7.69 -15.99
C GLU A 38 -14.07 -6.42 -15.17
N ILE A 39 -12.94 -5.81 -14.83
CA ILE A 39 -12.90 -4.51 -14.14
C ILE A 39 -12.89 -3.42 -15.20
N LEU A 40 -13.93 -2.58 -15.19
CA LEU A 40 -14.10 -1.47 -16.11
C LEU A 40 -13.63 -0.15 -15.49
N PRO A 41 -13.17 0.82 -16.30
CA PRO A 41 -12.85 2.16 -15.81
C PRO A 41 -14.06 2.84 -15.16
N ASP A 42 -13.83 3.61 -14.10
CA ASP A 42 -14.88 4.37 -13.45
C ASP A 42 -15.27 5.61 -14.28
N LEU A 43 -16.51 5.59 -14.80
CA LEU A 43 -17.06 6.65 -15.63
C LEU A 43 -17.21 8.00 -14.89
N ARG A 44 -17.15 8.01 -13.55
CA ARG A 44 -17.18 9.25 -12.76
C ARG A 44 -15.87 10.05 -12.88
N ILE A 45 -14.80 9.44 -13.36
CA ILE A 45 -13.47 10.07 -13.50
C ILE A 45 -13.43 10.88 -14.80
N GLU A 46 -14.16 11.99 -14.81
CA GLU A 46 -14.18 12.92 -15.93
C GLU A 46 -13.45 14.22 -15.58
N LYS A 47 -12.58 14.68 -16.49
CA LYS A 47 -11.77 15.89 -16.29
C LYS A 47 -12.61 17.15 -16.07
N THR A 48 -13.77 17.23 -16.72
CA THR A 48 -14.71 18.36 -16.62
C THR A 48 -15.38 18.44 -15.25
N MET A 49 -15.57 17.30 -14.57
CA MET A 49 -16.21 17.22 -13.26
C MET A 49 -15.20 17.33 -12.09
N LEU A 50 -13.93 17.02 -12.33
CA LEU A 50 -12.89 16.98 -11.30
C LEU A 50 -12.02 18.25 -11.32
N GLN A 51 -12.37 19.22 -10.48
CA GLN A 51 -11.62 20.46 -10.32
C GLN A 51 -10.68 20.39 -9.12
N SER A 52 -9.44 20.84 -9.33
CA SER A 52 -8.46 20.92 -8.24
C SER A 52 -8.74 22.18 -7.42
N ILE A 53 -8.98 22.01 -6.12
CA ILE A 53 -9.15 23.12 -5.18
C ILE A 53 -7.95 23.20 -4.24
N SER A 54 -7.51 24.42 -3.94
CA SER A 54 -6.46 24.70 -2.95
C SER A 54 -6.99 25.40 -1.70
N LYS A 55 -8.28 25.75 -1.71
CA LYS A 55 -8.97 26.42 -0.61
C LYS A 55 -10.35 25.80 -0.45
N LEU A 56 -10.75 25.62 0.80
CA LEU A 56 -12.09 25.19 1.17
C LEU A 56 -12.80 26.37 1.81
N ASP A 57 -14.02 26.66 1.36
CA ASP A 57 -14.89 27.64 2.02
C ASP A 57 -15.64 26.95 3.16
N ALA A 58 -15.20 27.22 4.39
CA ALA A 58 -15.80 26.65 5.60
C ALA A 58 -16.94 27.57 6.06
N ASN A 59 -18.15 27.02 6.11
CA ASN A 59 -19.35 27.72 6.55
C ASN A 59 -20.21 26.79 7.43
N GLU A 60 -21.37 27.29 7.86
CA GLU A 60 -22.32 26.55 8.71
C GLU A 60 -22.85 25.24 8.10
N ASN A 61 -22.72 25.04 6.78
CA ASN A 61 -23.08 23.80 6.10
C ASN A 61 -21.91 22.79 5.99
N ASN A 62 -20.66 23.23 6.23
CA ASN A 62 -19.43 22.45 6.08
C ASN A 62 -18.58 22.53 7.37
N THR A 63 -19.16 22.18 8.52
CA THR A 63 -18.57 22.45 9.84
C THR A 63 -17.42 21.52 10.24
N SER A 64 -17.20 20.43 9.50
CA SER A 64 -16.31 19.34 9.91
C SER A 64 -15.45 18.88 8.74
N ILE A 65 -14.17 18.66 9.01
CA ILE A 65 -13.20 18.08 8.07
C ILE A 65 -12.77 16.71 8.59
N ILE A 66 -12.87 15.68 7.75
CA ILE A 66 -12.38 14.33 8.05
C ILE A 66 -11.11 14.07 7.25
N TRP A 67 -9.98 13.93 7.94
CA TRP A 67 -8.70 13.58 7.34
C TRP A 67 -8.59 12.06 7.17
N ALA A 68 -9.00 11.56 6.01
CA ALA A 68 -8.91 10.14 5.64
C ALA A 68 -7.70 9.83 4.74
N THR A 69 -6.57 10.52 4.96
CA THR A 69 -5.37 10.46 4.09
C THR A 69 -4.37 9.38 4.48
N GLY A 70 -4.79 8.40 5.29
CA GLY A 70 -3.95 7.31 5.78
C GLY A 70 -3.03 7.69 6.94
N PHE A 71 -1.98 6.91 7.12
CA PHE A 71 -0.99 7.05 8.20
C PHE A 71 0.44 6.90 7.64
N ARG A 72 1.43 7.21 8.47
CA ARG A 72 2.85 6.97 8.19
C ARG A 72 3.43 6.14 9.32
N TYR A 73 4.47 5.37 9.02
CA TYR A 73 5.24 4.75 10.10
C TYR A 73 5.98 5.82 10.91
N ASN A 74 6.11 5.58 12.21
CA ASN A 74 6.94 6.40 13.10
C ASN A 74 7.90 5.46 13.84
N PHE A 75 9.19 5.57 13.50
CA PHE A 75 10.27 4.80 14.10
C PHE A 75 11.27 5.68 14.86
N ASP A 76 10.93 6.93 15.16
CA ASP A 76 11.83 7.91 15.79
C ASP A 76 12.28 7.49 17.20
N TRP A 77 11.61 6.50 17.80
CA TRP A 77 11.96 5.90 19.08
C TRP A 77 13.09 4.85 18.97
N ILE A 78 13.52 4.49 17.77
CA ILE A 78 14.60 3.54 17.50
C ILE A 78 15.85 4.33 17.09
N ASP A 79 16.87 4.35 17.94
CA ASP A 79 18.14 5.03 17.68
C ASP A 79 19.09 4.16 16.82
N LEU A 80 18.63 3.80 15.62
CA LEU A 80 19.40 3.03 14.63
C LEU A 80 19.07 3.50 13.21
N ASN A 81 20.01 3.34 12.28
CA ASN A 81 19.77 3.59 10.86
C ASN A 81 18.94 2.44 10.26
N ILE A 82 17.61 2.55 10.37
CA ILE A 82 16.66 1.48 9.99
C ILE A 82 15.66 1.89 8.90
N THR A 83 15.71 3.14 8.45
CA THR A 83 14.82 3.69 7.43
C THR A 83 15.59 4.36 6.28
N ASP A 84 14.99 4.39 5.09
CA ASP A 84 15.50 5.13 3.93
C ASP A 84 15.21 6.63 4.03
N GLU A 85 15.59 7.40 3.00
CA GLU A 85 15.35 8.84 2.92
C GLU A 85 13.86 9.25 2.93
N ASN A 86 12.94 8.30 2.72
CA ASN A 86 11.49 8.49 2.75
C ASN A 86 10.85 7.97 4.05
N ASN A 87 11.66 7.61 5.04
CA ASN A 87 11.25 7.00 6.31
C ASN A 87 10.62 5.60 6.16
N HIS A 88 10.90 4.88 5.07
CA HIS A 88 10.47 3.49 4.92
C HIS A 88 11.48 2.54 5.56
N PRO A 89 11.01 1.48 6.26
CA PRO A 89 11.88 0.44 6.81
C PRO A 89 12.80 -0.20 5.77
N ILE A 90 14.09 -0.22 6.07
CA ILE A 90 15.09 -0.98 5.30
C ILE A 90 15.05 -2.42 5.80
N GLN A 91 14.42 -3.29 5.02
CA GLN A 91 14.23 -4.70 5.36
C GLN A 91 14.11 -5.58 4.12
N ASN A 92 14.37 -6.88 4.30
CA ASN A 92 14.01 -7.92 3.35
C ASN A 92 13.15 -8.98 4.06
N ARG A 93 11.85 -9.01 3.74
CA ARG A 93 10.83 -9.82 4.42
C ARG A 93 10.92 -9.74 5.97
N GLY A 94 11.08 -8.52 6.47
CA GLY A 94 11.17 -8.18 7.89
C GLY A 94 12.56 -8.28 8.48
N VAL A 95 13.51 -8.95 7.83
CA VAL A 95 14.90 -9.02 8.30
C VAL A 95 15.61 -7.71 8.02
N THR A 96 16.23 -7.13 9.04
CA THR A 96 17.03 -5.90 8.91
C THR A 96 18.53 -6.21 8.87
N ASN A 97 19.34 -5.18 8.59
CA ASN A 97 20.80 -5.26 8.69
C ASN A 97 21.30 -5.26 10.15
N HIS A 98 20.44 -5.00 11.13
CA HIS A 98 20.78 -4.97 12.56
C HIS A 98 20.38 -6.31 13.20
N SER A 99 21.37 -7.01 13.76
CA SER A 99 21.11 -8.30 14.41
C SER A 99 20.14 -8.13 15.60
N GLY A 100 19.12 -8.99 15.67
CA GLY A 100 18.10 -8.93 16.72
C GLY A 100 16.94 -7.96 16.43
N LEU A 101 17.00 -7.17 15.36
CA LEU A 101 15.91 -6.27 14.95
C LEU A 101 15.21 -6.78 13.69
N TYR A 102 13.88 -6.89 13.78
CA TYR A 102 13.02 -7.37 12.71
C TYR A 102 11.77 -6.49 12.62
N PHE A 103 11.25 -6.28 11.41
CA PHE A 103 9.96 -5.63 11.18
C PHE A 103 8.88 -6.67 10.89
N MET A 104 7.65 -6.39 11.33
CA MET A 104 6.47 -7.21 11.08
C MET A 104 5.28 -6.35 10.68
N GLY A 105 4.39 -6.91 9.84
CA GLY A 105 3.12 -6.29 9.50
C GLY A 105 3.22 -5.05 8.63
N LEU A 106 4.36 -4.83 7.96
CA LEU A 106 4.50 -3.76 6.99
C LEU A 106 3.73 -4.10 5.71
N GLN A 107 3.24 -3.06 5.04
CA GLN A 107 2.70 -3.18 3.69
C GLN A 107 3.77 -3.75 2.76
N TRP A 108 3.38 -4.73 1.93
CA TRP A 108 4.24 -5.31 0.89
C TRP A 108 5.59 -5.87 1.38
N MET A 109 5.68 -6.49 2.56
CA MET A 109 6.91 -7.17 3.00
C MET A 109 7.32 -8.30 2.05
N TYR A 110 6.51 -9.35 1.97
CA TYR A 110 6.68 -10.46 1.04
C TYR A 110 5.58 -10.48 -0.02
N SER A 111 4.37 -10.05 0.36
CA SER A 111 3.19 -10.09 -0.48
C SER A 111 2.25 -8.93 -0.19
N SER A 112 1.25 -8.74 -1.05
CA SER A 112 0.20 -7.73 -0.86
C SER A 112 -0.59 -7.91 0.44
N LYS A 113 -0.62 -9.13 0.99
CA LYS A 113 -1.35 -9.49 2.20
C LYS A 113 -0.53 -9.38 3.49
N SER A 114 0.75 -9.01 3.42
CA SER A 114 1.67 -8.99 4.56
C SER A 114 1.19 -8.15 5.76
N ALA A 115 0.51 -7.03 5.49
CA ALA A 115 -0.05 -6.16 6.53
C ALA A 115 -1.48 -6.54 6.95
N GLN A 116 -2.02 -7.64 6.44
CA GLN A 116 -3.42 -8.04 6.63
C GLN A 116 -3.51 -9.32 7.49
N PHE A 117 -4.60 -9.49 8.24
CA PHE A 117 -4.79 -10.67 9.09
C PHE A 117 -4.77 -12.00 8.31
N ILE A 118 -5.12 -11.99 7.02
CA ILE A 118 -5.10 -13.17 6.15
C ILE A 118 -3.70 -13.56 5.64
N GLY A 119 -2.69 -12.71 5.89
CA GLY A 119 -1.36 -12.84 5.30
C GLY A 119 -0.17 -12.61 6.24
N VAL A 120 -0.41 -11.99 7.41
CA VAL A 120 0.65 -11.67 8.36
C VAL A 120 1.28 -12.93 8.97
N SER A 121 0.54 -14.03 9.06
CA SER A 121 1.01 -15.28 9.69
C SER A 121 2.13 -15.95 8.89
N GLU A 122 2.12 -15.85 7.56
CA GLU A 122 3.21 -16.41 6.74
C GLU A 122 4.53 -15.65 6.90
N ASP A 123 4.46 -14.33 7.08
CA ASP A 123 5.66 -13.52 7.36
C ASP A 123 6.14 -13.71 8.80
N ALA A 124 5.22 -13.86 9.77
CA ALA A 124 5.56 -14.25 11.13
C ALA A 124 6.32 -15.57 11.20
N LYS A 125 5.83 -16.59 10.50
CA LYS A 125 6.52 -17.87 10.43
C LYS A 125 7.95 -17.71 9.87
N TYR A 126 8.10 -16.97 8.78
CA TYR A 126 9.42 -16.74 8.18
C TYR A 126 10.38 -16.03 9.13
N ILE A 127 9.93 -14.99 9.84
CA ILE A 127 10.79 -14.27 10.79
C ILE A 127 11.23 -15.17 11.94
N VAL A 128 10.33 -16.01 12.47
CA VAL A 128 10.69 -16.99 13.51
C VAL A 128 11.77 -17.95 13.01
N GLU A 129 11.62 -18.49 11.80
CA GLU A 129 12.64 -19.36 11.19
C GLU A 129 13.99 -18.64 11.01
N GLU A 130 13.99 -17.35 10.66
CA GLU A 130 15.21 -16.54 10.56
C GLU A 130 15.84 -16.21 11.92
N ILE A 131 15.05 -16.12 12.98
CA ILE A 131 15.55 -15.97 14.36
C ILE A 131 16.20 -17.28 14.82
N GLU A 132 15.54 -18.43 14.62
CA GLU A 132 16.04 -19.74 15.05
C GLU A 132 17.39 -20.10 14.42
N LYS A 133 17.64 -19.70 13.16
CA LYS A 133 18.94 -19.93 12.49
C LYS A 133 20.12 -19.20 13.14
N LYS A 134 19.86 -18.23 14.01
CA LYS A 134 20.86 -17.38 14.67
C LYS A 134 21.04 -17.70 16.15
N ILE A 135 20.27 -18.65 16.68
CA ILE A 135 20.39 -19.21 18.04
C ILE A 135 21.23 -20.47 17.97
#